data_AF-A0A2E0WXZ7-F1
#
_entry.id   AF-A0A2E0WXZ7-F1
#
_cell.length_a   1.000
_cell.length_b   1.000
_cell.length_c   1.000
_cell.angle_alpha   90.00
_cell.angle_beta   90.00
_cell.angle_gamma   90.00
#
_symmetry.space_group_name_H-M   'P 1'
#
loop_
_entity.id
_entity.type
_entity.pdbx_description
1 polymer ?
#
loop_
_entity_poly.entity_id
_entity_poly.type
_entity_poly.pdbx_seq_one_letter_code
_entity_poly.pdbx_strand_id
1 'polypeptide(L)'
;MLSVKVVEEICRLLAEGELSQRAIAKRLSVSRGVIGAIASGKRGIYGRETPRAADPTDWDGQPPQRCPTCGGMVRMPCLLCEARAYRRRQRRNARALTEQRQSRRVA
;
A
#
# COMPACT_ATOMS: atom_id res chain seq x y z
N MET A 1 29.60 -4.54 -7.14
CA MET A 1 28.48 -4.96 -6.25
C MET A 1 28.83 -4.47 -4.85
N LEU A 2 27.96 -3.75 -4.14
CA LEU A 2 28.27 -3.32 -2.76
C LEU A 2 28.09 -4.50 -1.81
N SER A 3 28.99 -4.65 -0.85
CA SER A 3 28.82 -5.63 0.23
C SER A 3 27.70 -5.21 1.17
N VAL A 4 26.96 -6.19 1.70
CA VAL A 4 25.89 -6.04 2.70
C VAL A 4 26.30 -5.11 3.84
N LYS A 5 27.49 -5.33 4.43
CA LYS A 5 28.04 -4.53 5.53
C LYS A 5 28.14 -3.04 5.23
N VAL A 6 28.49 -2.69 3.99
CA VAL A 6 28.60 -1.27 3.58
C VAL A 6 27.22 -0.65 3.39
N VAL A 7 26.24 -1.43 2.93
CA VAL A 7 24.85 -0.94 2.82
C VAL A 7 24.24 -0.72 4.20
N GLU A 8 24.45 -1.64 5.14
CA GLU A 8 24.02 -1.51 6.54
C GLU A 8 24.62 -0.25 7.18
N GLU A 9 25.92 -0.03 6.97
CA GLU A 9 26.62 1.14 7.50
C GLU A 9 26.10 2.45 6.87
N ILE A 10 25.79 2.46 5.57
CA ILE A 10 25.13 3.61 4.91
C ILE A 10 23.76 3.87 5.55
N CYS A 11 22.95 2.84 5.76
CA CYS A 11 21.63 2.98 6.38
C CYS A 11 21.73 3.53 7.81
N ARG A 12 22.70 3.04 8.60
CA ARG A 12 22.97 3.54 9.95
C ARG A 12 23.31 5.03 9.95
N LEU A 13 24.27 5.45 9.12
CA LEU A 13 24.69 6.86 9.04
C LEU A 13 23.60 7.79 8.48
N LEU A 14 22.73 7.29 7.59
CA LEU A 14 21.57 8.04 7.11
C LEU A 14 20.51 8.20 8.21
N ALA A 15 20.31 7.19 9.05
CA ALA A 15 19.37 7.23 10.17
C ALA A 15 19.83 8.17 11.29
N GLU A 16 21.15 8.27 11.52
CA GLU A 16 21.74 9.21 12.48
C GLU A 16 21.54 10.67 12.06
N GLY A 17 21.47 10.97 10.76
CA GLY A 17 21.18 12.32 10.25
C GLY A 17 22.30 13.36 10.41
N GLU A 18 23.36 13.06 11.15
CA GLU A 18 24.48 13.97 11.45
C GLU A 18 25.37 14.28 10.23
N LEU A 19 25.41 13.38 9.24
CA LEU A 19 26.26 13.51 8.05
C LEU A 19 25.44 13.71 6.78
N SER A 20 25.83 14.69 5.98
CA SER A 20 25.30 14.82 4.62
C SER A 20 25.68 13.62 3.76
N GLN A 21 24.85 13.29 2.75
CA GLN A 21 25.15 12.21 1.80
C GLN A 21 26.52 12.35 1.11
N ARG A 22 27.01 13.57 0.93
CA ARG A 22 28.36 13.83 0.39
C ARG A 22 29.46 13.48 1.39
N ALA A 23 29.25 13.71 2.68
CA ALA A 23 30.18 13.32 3.73
C ALA A 23 30.23 11.80 3.90
N ILE A 24 29.06 11.14 3.86
CA ILE A 24 28.96 9.67 3.89
C ILE A 24 29.68 9.05 2.67
N ALA A 25 29.50 9.62 1.47
CA ALA A 25 30.18 9.19 0.25
C ALA A 25 31.70 9.16 0.39
N LYS A 26 32.26 10.26 0.92
CA LYS A 26 33.71 10.37 1.16
C LYS A 26 34.19 9.38 2.21
N ARG A 27 33.44 9.24 3.31
CA ARG A 27 33.82 8.37 4.44
C ARG A 27 33.86 6.90 4.07
N LEU A 28 32.94 6.44 3.23
CA LEU A 28 32.83 5.03 2.85
C LEU A 28 33.42 4.70 1.47
N SER A 29 34.01 5.70 0.79
CA SER A 29 34.53 5.57 -0.58
C SER A 29 33.48 5.04 -1.57
N VAL A 30 32.24 5.50 -1.43
CA VAL A 30 31.09 5.11 -2.26
C VAL A 30 30.61 6.32 -3.05
N SER A 31 30.11 6.12 -4.27
CA SER A 31 29.57 7.22 -5.06
C SER A 31 28.33 7.84 -4.41
N ARG A 32 28.16 9.16 -4.52
CA ARG A 32 26.96 9.87 -4.05
C ARG A 32 25.68 9.27 -4.66
N GLY A 33 25.75 8.81 -5.91
CA GLY A 33 24.61 8.19 -6.60
C GLY A 33 24.14 6.90 -5.93
N VAL A 34 25.05 6.08 -5.41
CA VAL A 34 24.71 4.87 -4.65
C VAL A 34 24.00 5.23 -3.35
N ILE A 35 24.52 6.21 -2.61
CA ILE A 35 23.91 6.66 -1.35
C ILE A 35 22.52 7.25 -1.63
N GLY A 36 22.38 8.05 -2.67
CA GLY A 36 21.07 8.57 -3.10
C GLY A 36 20.09 7.46 -3.48
N ALA A 37 20.55 6.39 -4.12
CA ALA A 37 19.72 5.23 -4.43
C ALA A 37 19.27 4.46 -3.18
N ILE A 38 20.13 4.33 -2.17
CA ILE A 38 19.79 3.69 -0.88
C ILE A 38 18.84 4.58 -0.08
N ALA A 39 19.15 5.87 0.06
CA ALA A 39 18.31 6.83 0.79
C ALA A 39 16.90 6.98 0.19
N SER A 40 16.75 6.76 -1.12
CA SER A 40 15.45 6.79 -1.80
C SER A 40 14.74 5.43 -1.88
N GLY A 41 15.29 4.38 -1.26
CA GLY A 41 14.71 3.03 -1.32
C GLY A 41 14.77 2.37 -2.69
N LYS A 42 15.47 2.95 -3.67
CA LYS A 42 15.67 2.36 -5.02
C LYS A 42 16.70 1.24 -5.02
N ARG A 43 17.42 1.08 -3.91
CA ARG A 43 18.46 0.06 -3.73
C ARG A 43 18.47 -0.42 -2.27
N GLY A 44 18.13 -1.68 -2.08
CA GLY A 44 18.18 -2.36 -0.79
C GLY A 44 19.47 -3.13 -0.54
N ILE A 45 19.45 -3.90 0.54
CA ILE A 45 20.56 -4.71 1.06
C ILE A 45 21.01 -5.77 0.04
N TYR A 46 20.08 -6.29 -0.76
CA TYR A 46 20.32 -7.36 -1.74
C TYR A 46 20.46 -6.87 -3.20
N GLY A 47 20.44 -5.56 -3.45
CA GLY A 47 20.61 -5.00 -4.80
C GLY A 47 19.50 -4.03 -5.21
N ARG A 48 19.25 -3.93 -6.53
CA ARG A 48 18.14 -3.12 -7.06
C ARG A 48 16.85 -3.80 -6.62
N GLU A 49 16.19 -3.23 -5.64
CA GLU A 49 14.83 -3.65 -5.32
C GLU A 49 14.01 -3.35 -6.58
N THR A 50 13.47 -4.40 -7.20
CA THR A 50 12.37 -4.22 -8.15
C THR A 50 11.36 -3.32 -7.46
N PRO A 51 10.85 -2.24 -8.10
CA PRO A 51 9.79 -1.44 -7.53
C PRO A 51 8.78 -2.43 -6.98
N ARG A 52 8.55 -2.40 -5.66
CA ARG A 52 7.62 -3.30 -5.00
C ARG A 52 6.37 -3.25 -5.86
N ALA A 53 6.02 -4.36 -6.51
CA ALA A 53 4.85 -4.42 -7.37
C ALA A 53 3.73 -3.80 -6.53
N ALA A 54 3.16 -2.70 -7.02
CA ALA A 54 2.26 -1.85 -6.25
C ALA A 54 1.36 -2.77 -5.44
N ASP A 55 1.51 -2.72 -4.12
CA ASP A 55 0.75 -3.59 -3.25
C ASP A 55 -0.73 -3.31 -3.60
N PRO A 56 -1.54 -4.31 -3.99
CA PRO A 56 -2.93 -4.08 -4.41
C PRO A 56 -3.77 -3.38 -3.34
N THR A 57 -3.25 -3.31 -2.12
CA THR A 57 -3.82 -2.63 -0.95
C THR A 57 -3.23 -1.24 -0.68
N ASP A 58 -2.24 -0.78 -1.45
CA ASP A 58 -1.64 0.56 -1.37
C ASP A 58 -2.54 1.56 -2.12
N TRP A 59 -3.66 1.89 -1.48
CA TRP A 59 -4.68 2.79 -2.02
C TRP A 59 -4.24 4.27 -2.01
N ASP A 60 -3.09 4.59 -1.40
CA ASP A 60 -2.70 5.96 -1.05
C ASP A 60 -2.24 6.83 -2.23
N GLY A 61 -2.12 6.26 -3.43
CA GLY A 61 -1.68 6.97 -4.64
C GLY A 61 -2.68 7.11 -5.79
N GLN A 62 -3.83 6.42 -5.77
CA GLN A 62 -4.73 6.45 -6.94
C GLN A 62 -5.73 7.62 -6.88
N PRO A 63 -5.81 8.45 -7.94
CA PRO A 63 -6.79 9.54 -7.99
C PRO A 63 -8.20 8.95 -7.97
N PRO A 64 -9.17 9.61 -7.30
CA PRO A 64 -10.55 9.18 -7.37
C PRO A 64 -11.07 9.28 -8.82
N GLN A 65 -11.76 8.24 -9.27
CA GLN A 65 -12.33 8.13 -10.62
C GLN A 65 -13.86 8.09 -10.54
N ARG A 66 -14.54 8.51 -11.62
CA ARG A 66 -15.99 8.31 -11.74
C ARG A 66 -16.29 6.85 -12.04
N CYS A 67 -17.10 6.21 -11.20
CA CYS A 67 -17.53 4.84 -11.43
C CYS A 67 -18.45 4.75 -12.66
N PRO A 68 -18.19 3.87 -13.64
CA PRO A 68 -19.03 3.74 -14.83
C PRO A 68 -20.43 3.17 -14.53
N THR A 69 -20.60 2.48 -13.41
CA THR A 69 -21.89 1.86 -13.03
C THR A 69 -22.80 2.83 -12.28
N CYS A 70 -22.27 3.63 -11.36
CA CYS A 70 -23.09 4.47 -10.48
C CYS A 70 -22.81 5.97 -10.57
N GLY A 71 -21.82 6.38 -11.37
CA GLY A 71 -21.43 7.79 -11.57
C GLY A 71 -20.72 8.45 -10.37
N GLY A 72 -20.53 7.73 -9.25
CA GLY A 72 -19.92 8.29 -8.05
C GLY A 72 -18.41 8.51 -8.22
N MET A 73 -17.87 9.59 -7.65
CA MET A 73 -16.43 9.85 -7.59
C MET A 73 -15.83 9.08 -6.42
N VAL A 74 -15.08 8.03 -6.71
CA VAL A 74 -14.62 7.02 -5.73
C VAL A 74 -13.23 6.53 -6.07
N ARG A 75 -12.52 5.95 -5.10
CA ARG A 75 -11.37 5.08 -5.40
C ARG A 75 -11.91 3.73 -5.89
N MET A 76 -11.26 3.16 -6.90
CA MET A 76 -11.65 1.87 -7.47
C MET A 76 -10.96 0.73 -6.69
N PRO A 77 -11.62 -0.42 -6.48
CA PRO A 77 -12.97 -0.77 -6.89
C PRO A 77 -14.05 0.06 -6.16
N CYS A 78 -15.21 0.27 -6.80
CA CYS A 78 -16.20 1.23 -6.32
C CYS A 78 -16.84 0.80 -4.99
N LEU A 79 -16.28 1.27 -3.87
CA LEU A 79 -16.76 0.99 -2.51
C LEU A 79 -18.22 1.44 -2.30
N LEU A 80 -18.69 2.45 -3.04
CA LEU A 80 -20.09 2.86 -2.99
C LEU A 80 -21.04 1.80 -3.57
N CYS A 81 -20.68 1.22 -4.72
CA CYS A 81 -21.44 0.13 -5.32
C CYS A 81 -21.45 -1.10 -4.42
N GLU A 82 -20.30 -1.44 -3.83
CA GLU A 82 -20.18 -2.55 -2.88
C GLU A 82 -21.03 -2.33 -1.64
N ALA A 83 -20.97 -1.15 -1.02
CA ALA A 83 -21.80 -0.81 0.15
C ALA A 83 -23.30 -0.88 -0.17
N ARG A 84 -23.73 -0.42 -1.35
CA ARG A 84 -25.12 -0.55 -1.81
C ARG A 84 -25.53 -2.01 -1.99
N ALA A 85 -24.68 -2.83 -2.60
CA ALA A 85 -24.93 -4.26 -2.76
C ALA A 85 -25.00 -4.98 -1.41
N TYR A 86 -24.11 -4.65 -0.48
CA TYR A 86 -24.11 -5.17 0.88
C TYR A 86 -25.41 -4.84 1.62
N ARG A 87 -25.84 -3.57 1.59
CA ARG A 87 -27.13 -3.15 2.18
C ARG A 87 -28.32 -3.89 1.58
N ARG A 88 -28.32 -4.14 0.27
CA ARG A 88 -29.36 -4.96 -0.39
C ARG A 88 -29.37 -6.39 0.13
N ARG A 89 -28.20 -7.04 0.25
CA ARG A 89 -28.10 -8.40 0.82
C ARG A 89 -28.61 -8.45 2.26
N GLN A 90 -28.22 -7.50 3.09
CA GLN A 90 -28.67 -7.43 4.49
C GLN A 90 -30.20 -7.31 4.60
N ARG A 91 -30.83 -6.46 3.77
CA ARG A 91 -32.30 -6.34 3.74
C ARG A 91 -32.98 -7.64 3.30
N ARG A 92 -32.43 -8.34 2.30
CA ARG A 92 -32.98 -9.64 1.85
C ARG A 92 -32.89 -10.69 2.95
N ASN A 93 -31.75 -10.77 3.63
CA ASN A 93 -31.55 -11.71 4.73
C ASN A 93 -32.49 -11.42 5.91
N ALA A 94 -32.68 -10.15 6.27
CA ALA A 94 -33.61 -9.76 7.33
C ALA A 94 -35.06 -10.15 7.02
N ARG A 95 -35.51 -9.96 5.77
CA ARG A 95 -36.84 -10.41 5.32
C ARG A 95 -37.00 -11.91 5.41
N ALA A 96 -36.06 -12.67 4.86
CA ALA A 96 -36.09 -14.14 4.89
C ALA A 96 -36.14 -14.70 6.32
N LEU A 97 -35.37 -14.11 7.25
CA LEU A 97 -35.40 -14.48 8.67
C LEU A 97 -36.76 -14.20 9.32
N THR A 98 -37.47 -13.15 8.88
CA THR A 98 -38.78 -12.76 9.42
C THR A 98 -39.87 -13.72 8.92
N GLU A 99 -39.85 -14.05 7.63
CA GLU A 99 -40.76 -15.02 6.99
C GLU A 99 -40.58 -16.44 7.58
N GLN A 100 -39.33 -16.85 7.83
CA GLN A 100 -39.03 -18.13 8.47
C GLN A 100 -39.53 -18.19 9.92
N ARG A 101 -39.51 -17.07 10.66
CA ARG A 101 -40.06 -16.99 12.01
C ARG A 101 -41.59 -17.06 12.02
N GLN A 102 -42.26 -16.44 11.05
CA GLN A 102 -43.72 -16.47 10.93
C GLN A 102 -44.22 -17.87 10.57
N SER A 103 -43.61 -18.53 9.59
CA SER A 103 -43.97 -19.92 9.22
C SER A 103 -43.81 -20.90 10.38
N ARG A 104 -42.77 -20.75 11.21
CA ARG A 104 -42.58 -21.56 12.44
C ARG A 104 -43.56 -21.29 13.57
N ARG A 105 -44.31 -20.18 13.54
CA ARG A 105 -45.33 -19.86 14.56
C ARG A 105 -46.72 -20.39 14.21
N VAL A 106 -46.95 -20.72 12.94
CA VAL A 106 -48.26 -21.18 12.41
C VAL A 106 -48.31 -22.72 12.30
N ALA A 107 -47.15 -23.38 12.35
CA ALA A 107 -47.02 -24.84 12.50
C ALA A 107 -46.97 -25.23 13.98
#